data_AF-A0A522SWP1-F1
#
_entry.id   AF-A0A522SWP1-F1
#
_cell.length_a   1.000
_cell.length_b   1.000
_cell.length_c   1.000
_cell.angle_alpha   90.00
_cell.angle_beta   90.00
_cell.angle_gamma   90.00
#
_symmetry.space_group_name_H-M   'P 1'
#
loop_
_entity.id
_entity.type
_entity.pdbx_description
1 polymer ?
#
loop_
_entity_poly.entity_id
_entity_poly.type
_entity_poly.pdbx_seq_one_letter_code
_entity_poly.pdbx_strand_id
1 'polypeptide(L)'
;MEIDYAFKNGWYFSSSFLYNSRGLSKPLENWSKISFEFSPTNLMPAQWSFIVMASKEFTPLLTGSLSFVYSPGMNLFIFLPSLKYNLAPNLDIDMIFQSFFLEMQNRVQGAAYKGFLRLKWNF
;
A
#
# COMPACT_ATOMS: atom_id res chain seq x y z
N MET A 1 8.73 -4.16 -12.20
CA MET A 1 10.12 -3.66 -12.04
C MET A 1 10.16 -2.85 -10.76
N GLU A 2 11.27 -2.89 -10.02
CA GLU A 2 11.43 -2.18 -8.74
C GLU A 2 12.81 -1.55 -8.69
N ILE A 3 12.88 -0.38 -8.06
CA ILE A 3 14.11 0.34 -7.73
C ILE A 3 14.00 0.73 -6.27
N ASP A 4 14.95 0.28 -5.46
CA ASP A 4 15.06 0.64 -4.05
C ASP A 4 16.45 1.21 -3.73
N TYR A 5 16.49 2.08 -2.73
CA TYR A 5 17.70 2.72 -2.25
C TYR A 5 17.65 2.97 -0.74
N ALA A 6 18.61 2.41 -0.03
CA ALA A 6 18.82 2.62 1.40
C ALA A 6 19.94 3.66 1.62
N PHE A 7 19.59 4.77 2.25
CA PHE A 7 20.55 5.79 2.66
C PHE A 7 21.17 5.43 4.02
N LYS A 8 22.44 5.80 4.21
CA LYS A 8 23.18 5.58 5.48
C LYS A 8 22.51 6.23 6.71
N ASN A 9 21.65 7.22 6.50
CA ASN A 9 20.95 7.95 7.57
C ASN A 9 19.65 7.26 8.03
N GLY A 10 19.47 5.97 7.72
CA GLY A 10 18.28 5.20 8.10
C GLY A 10 17.04 5.51 7.27
N TRP A 11 17.18 6.22 6.15
CA TRP A 11 16.10 6.40 5.17
C TRP A 11 16.14 5.29 4.15
N TYR A 12 14.99 4.77 3.79
CA TYR A 12 14.81 3.82 2.72
C TYR A 12 13.73 4.32 1.78
N PHE A 13 13.99 4.24 0.49
CA PHE A 13 13.04 4.61 -0.55
C PHE A 13 12.94 3.46 -1.54
N SER A 14 11.72 3.07 -1.90
CA SER A 14 11.46 2.10 -2.95
C SER A 14 10.39 2.64 -3.88
N SER A 15 10.56 2.42 -5.17
CA SER A 15 9.54 2.66 -6.17
C SER A 15 9.45 1.43 -7.06
N SER A 16 8.23 0.92 -7.18
CA SER A 16 7.95 -0.25 -8.00
C SER A 16 6.78 0.01 -8.93
N PHE A 17 6.82 -0.73 -10.04
CA PHE A 17 5.80 -0.69 -11.07
C PHE A 17 5.36 -2.12 -11.37
N LEU A 18 4.05 -2.33 -11.31
CA LEU A 18 3.38 -3.60 -11.55
C LEU A 18 2.46 -3.46 -12.77
N TYR A 19 2.65 -4.36 -13.72
CA TYR A 19 1.78 -4.51 -14.88
C TYR A 19 0.98 -5.80 -14.75
N ASN A 20 -0.34 -5.70 -14.83
CA ASN A 20 -1.26 -6.82 -14.86
C ASN A 20 -1.98 -6.83 -16.21
N SER A 21 -1.63 -7.76 -17.10
CA SER A 21 -2.23 -7.87 -18.43
C SER A 21 -3.73 -8.19 -18.42
N ARG A 22 -4.28 -8.66 -17.29
CA ARG A 22 -5.71 -8.95 -17.09
C ARG A 22 -6.42 -7.90 -16.22
N GLY A 23 -5.70 -6.84 -15.81
CA GLY A 23 -6.26 -5.78 -15.00
C GLY A 23 -7.18 -4.86 -15.79
N LEU A 24 -8.11 -4.21 -15.10
CA LEU A 24 -9.02 -3.21 -15.62
C LEU A 24 -8.25 -1.94 -16.02
N SER A 25 -8.59 -1.43 -17.20
CA SER A 25 -7.99 -0.23 -17.79
C SER A 25 -8.94 0.97 -17.83
N LYS A 26 -10.13 0.83 -17.22
CA LYS A 26 -11.16 1.87 -17.17
C LYS A 26 -11.76 1.99 -15.75
N PRO A 27 -12.14 3.20 -15.30
CA PRO A 27 -12.93 3.39 -14.10
C PRO A 27 -14.26 2.63 -14.19
N LEU A 28 -14.70 2.02 -13.08
CA LEU A 28 -15.94 1.26 -13.04
C LEU A 28 -17.10 2.13 -12.56
N GLU A 29 -18.27 2.00 -13.20
CA GLU A 29 -19.48 2.74 -12.82
C GLU A 29 -20.19 2.19 -11.57
N ASN A 30 -19.95 0.93 -11.20
CA ASN A 30 -20.64 0.25 -10.09
C ASN A 30 -19.67 -0.59 -9.23
N TRP A 31 -19.64 -0.29 -7.92
CA TRP A 31 -18.81 -0.93 -6.91
C TRP A 31 -19.11 -2.43 -6.72
N SER A 32 -20.37 -2.84 -6.89
CA SER A 32 -20.84 -4.23 -6.74
C SER A 32 -20.30 -5.21 -7.79
N LYS A 33 -19.65 -4.69 -8.85
CA LYS A 33 -18.98 -5.51 -9.88
C LYS A 33 -17.49 -5.72 -9.60
N ILE A 34 -16.93 -5.10 -8.57
CA ILE A 34 -15.55 -5.36 -8.14
C ILE A 34 -15.57 -6.61 -7.27
N SER A 35 -15.25 -7.76 -7.85
CA SER A 35 -14.84 -8.91 -7.06
C SER A 35 -13.46 -8.61 -6.50
N PHE A 36 -13.37 -8.21 -5.24
CA PHE A 36 -12.13 -8.28 -4.45
C PHE A 36 -11.79 -9.74 -4.10
N GLU A 37 -11.95 -10.66 -5.06
CA GLU A 37 -11.33 -11.98 -4.98
C GLU A 37 -9.84 -11.77 -5.25
N PHE A 38 -9.12 -11.44 -4.18
CA PHE A 38 -7.66 -11.41 -4.14
C PHE A 38 -7.14 -12.85 -4.34
N SER A 39 -7.22 -13.33 -5.58
CA SER A 39 -6.57 -14.57 -6.01
C SER A 39 -5.09 -14.27 -6.29
N PRO A 40 -4.16 -15.22 -6.07
CA PRO A 40 -2.75 -15.07 -6.44
C PRO A 40 -2.52 -14.66 -7.91
N THR A 41 -3.51 -14.86 -8.77
CA THR A 41 -3.49 -14.45 -10.19
C THR A 41 -4.07 -13.06 -10.47
N ASN A 42 -4.61 -12.34 -9.47
CA ASN A 42 -5.19 -11.00 -9.62
C ASN A 42 -4.98 -10.14 -8.35
N LEU A 43 -3.71 -9.85 -8.04
CA LEU A 43 -3.29 -9.12 -6.84
C LEU A 43 -3.82 -7.67 -6.79
N MET A 44 -4.01 -7.05 -7.95
CA MET A 44 -4.69 -5.76 -8.09
C MET A 44 -5.62 -5.76 -9.30
N PRO A 45 -6.85 -5.23 -9.17
CA PRO A 45 -7.82 -5.20 -10.26
C PRO A 45 -7.44 -4.23 -11.38
N ALA A 46 -6.36 -3.43 -11.25
CA ALA A 46 -5.93 -2.45 -12.24
C ALA A 46 -4.80 -2.97 -13.15
N GLN A 47 -4.75 -2.50 -14.40
CA GLN A 47 -3.77 -2.92 -15.40
C GLN A 47 -2.35 -2.40 -15.13
N TRP A 48 -2.23 -1.17 -14.64
CA TRP A 48 -0.97 -0.50 -14.31
C TRP A 48 -1.06 -0.02 -12.88
N SER A 49 -0.09 -0.39 -12.04
CA SER A 49 0.00 0.06 -10.65
C SER A 49 1.41 0.53 -10.36
N PHE A 50 1.51 1.78 -9.91
CA PHE A 50 2.74 2.41 -9.48
C PHE A 50 2.73 2.48 -7.96
N ILE A 51 3.80 2.02 -7.33
CA ILE A 51 3.95 1.95 -5.89
C ILE A 51 5.20 2.76 -5.52
N VAL A 52 5.07 3.62 -4.52
CA VAL A 52 6.19 4.36 -3.94
C VAL A 52 6.13 4.18 -2.44
N MET A 53 7.27 3.86 -1.84
CA MET A 53 7.40 3.63 -0.41
C MET A 53 8.59 4.42 0.09
N ALA A 54 8.40 5.13 1.19
CA ALA A 54 9.46 5.75 1.94
C ALA A 54 9.38 5.26 3.38
N SER A 55 10.49 4.81 3.94
CA SER A 55 10.59 4.48 5.35
C SER A 55 11.79 5.15 5.99
N LYS A 56 11.68 5.37 7.28
CA LYS A 56 12.72 5.95 8.10
C LYS A 56 12.77 5.28 9.45
N GLU A 57 13.95 4.83 9.81
CA GLU A 57 14.27 4.38 11.16
C GLU A 57 14.59 5.62 12.00
N PHE A 58 13.66 6.03 12.87
CA PHE A 58 13.87 7.15 13.78
C PHE A 58 14.75 6.74 14.96
N THR A 59 14.57 5.51 15.44
CA THR A 59 15.40 4.86 16.44
C THR A 59 15.52 3.37 16.07
N PRO A 60 16.46 2.61 16.67
CA PRO A 60 16.54 1.15 16.46
C PRO A 60 15.26 0.38 16.80
N LEU A 61 14.35 1.01 17.56
CA LEU A 61 13.08 0.42 17.97
C LEU A 61 11.88 0.99 17.20
N LEU A 62 12.00 2.16 16.55
CA LEU A 62 10.88 2.86 15.92
C LEU A 62 11.17 3.14 14.44
N THR A 63 10.36 2.53 13.57
CA THR A 63 10.40 2.74 12.12
C THR A 63 9.07 3.31 11.65
N GLY A 64 9.10 4.47 11.00
CA GLY A 64 7.94 4.97 10.26
C GLY A 64 8.06 4.59 8.80
N SER A 65 6.97 4.19 8.17
CA SER A 65 6.93 4.00 6.73
C SER A 65 5.65 4.54 6.13
N LEU A 66 5.73 4.90 4.87
CA LEU A 66 4.67 5.59 4.18
C LEU A 66 4.69 5.13 2.72
N SER A 67 3.59 4.50 2.32
CA SER A 67 3.44 3.92 1.01
C SER A 67 2.27 4.56 0.26
N PHE A 68 2.49 4.82 -1.02
CA PHE A 68 1.51 5.30 -1.96
C PHE A 68 1.38 4.29 -3.08
N VAL A 69 0.14 4.02 -3.49
CA VAL A 69 -0.14 3.26 -4.69
C VAL A 69 -1.05 4.08 -5.59
N TYR A 70 -0.68 4.23 -6.85
CA TYR A 70 -1.51 4.88 -7.86
C TYR A 70 -1.68 3.97 -9.06
N SER A 71 -2.93 3.77 -9.48
CA SER A 71 -3.25 2.97 -10.66
C SER A 71 -4.09 3.81 -11.64
N PRO A 72 -3.49 4.34 -12.72
CA PRO A 72 -4.15 5.30 -13.62
C PRO A 72 -5.35 4.70 -14.36
N GLY A 73 -5.35 3.39 -14.64
CA GLY A 73 -6.46 2.74 -15.36
C GLY A 73 -7.80 2.81 -14.63
N MET A 74 -7.80 2.90 -13.30
CA MET A 74 -9.03 2.99 -12.48
C MET A 74 -9.09 4.29 -11.66
N ASN A 75 -8.11 5.19 -11.84
CA ASN A 75 -7.86 6.32 -10.93
C ASN A 75 -7.94 5.92 -9.46
N LEU A 76 -7.35 4.75 -9.15
CA LEU A 76 -7.23 4.22 -7.80
C LEU A 76 -6.00 4.81 -7.15
N PHE A 77 -6.19 5.42 -5.98
CA PHE A 77 -5.12 5.92 -5.15
C PHE A 77 -5.25 5.29 -3.75
N ILE A 78 -4.16 4.72 -3.27
CA ILE A 78 -4.09 4.11 -1.95
C ILE A 78 -2.97 4.78 -1.17
N PHE A 79 -3.28 5.21 0.04
CA PHE A 79 -2.32 5.75 0.97
C PHE A 79 -2.22 4.83 2.19
N LEU A 80 -1.01 4.34 2.46
CA LEU A 80 -0.73 3.42 3.55
C LEU A 80 0.40 3.94 4.45
N PRO A 81 0.12 4.85 5.40
CA PRO A 81 1.07 5.16 6.45
C PRO A 81 1.10 4.02 7.47
N SER A 82 2.29 3.68 7.96
CA SER A 82 2.46 2.72 9.04
C SER A 82 3.60 3.09 9.98
N LEU A 83 3.49 2.61 11.21
CA LEU A 83 4.46 2.81 12.27
C LEU A 83 4.75 1.46 12.90
N LYS A 84 6.02 1.07 12.89
CA LYS A 84 6.52 -0.15 13.52
C LYS A 84 7.29 0.20 14.79
N TYR A 85 6.98 -0.47 15.88
CA TYR A 85 7.66 -0.36 17.15
C TYR A 85 8.08 -1.73 17.69
N ASN A 86 9.37 -1.93 17.92
CA ASN A 86 9.92 -3.15 18.51
C ASN A 86 9.92 -2.99 20.04
N LEU A 87 9.03 -3.69 20.75
CA LEU A 87 8.95 -3.64 22.22
C LEU A 87 10.02 -4.48 22.91
N ALA A 88 10.33 -5.62 22.31
CA ALA A 88 11.34 -6.56 22.78
C ALA A 88 12.03 -7.19 21.56
N PRO A 89 13.20 -7.82 21.71
CA PRO A 89 13.90 -8.48 20.61
C PRO A 89 13.06 -9.52 19.85
N ASN A 90 12.01 -10.02 20.48
CA ASN A 90 11.09 -11.03 19.99
C ASN A 90 9.64 -10.53 19.82
N LEU A 91 9.35 -9.25 20.07
CA LEU A 91 8.00 -8.70 20.04
C LEU A 91 7.95 -7.37 19.29
N ASP A 92 7.29 -7.39 18.14
CA ASP A 92 7.03 -6.22 17.31
C ASP A 92 5.54 -5.85 17.34
N ILE A 93 5.26 -4.54 17.34
CA ILE A 93 3.92 -3.99 17.10
C ILE A 93 3.97 -3.09 15.87
N ASP A 94 3.06 -3.33 14.93
CA ASP A 94 2.85 -2.47 13.78
C ASP A 94 1.47 -1.83 13.84
N MET A 95 1.41 -0.52 13.61
CA MET A 95 0.18 0.23 13.40
C MET A 95 0.11 0.61 11.93
N ILE A 96 -0.94 0.17 11.24
CA ILE A 96 -1.09 0.36 9.80
C ILE A 96 -2.43 1.01 9.54
N PHE A 97 -2.42 2.11 8.78
CA PHE A 97 -3.62 2.72 8.24
C PHE A 97 -3.61 2.56 6.73
N GLN A 98 -4.79 2.39 6.15
CA GLN A 98 -4.99 2.23 4.72
C GLN A 98 -6.20 3.06 4.31
N SER A 99 -5.95 4.03 3.44
CA SER A 99 -6.96 4.91 2.87
C SER A 99 -7.06 4.65 1.38
N PHE A 100 -8.24 4.27 0.91
CA PHE A 100 -8.52 3.95 -0.49
C PHE A 100 -9.38 5.05 -1.10
N PHE A 101 -8.90 5.61 -2.20
CA PHE A 101 -9.59 6.62 -3.00
C PHE A 101 -9.76 6.09 -4.41
N LEU A 102 -10.96 6.23 -4.95
CA LEU A 102 -11.33 5.70 -6.25
C LEU A 102 -12.19 6.72 -6.98
N GLU A 103 -12.11 6.70 -8.30
CA GLU A 103 -13.04 7.46 -9.12
C GLU A 103 -14.37 6.71 -9.25
N MET A 104 -15.45 7.39 -8.87
CA MET A 104 -16.83 6.95 -9.07
C MET A 104 -17.63 8.11 -9.65
N GLN A 105 -18.39 7.88 -10.72
CA GLN A 105 -19.23 8.91 -11.37
C GLN A 105 -18.44 10.20 -11.72
N ASN A 106 -17.25 10.06 -12.32
CA ASN A 106 -16.34 11.17 -12.67
C ASN A 106 -15.83 12.02 -11.49
N ARG A 107 -15.89 11.51 -10.26
CA ARG A 107 -15.32 12.18 -9.07
C ARG A 107 -14.46 11.22 -8.28
N VAL A 108 -13.26 11.65 -7.91
CA VAL A 108 -12.41 10.91 -6.97
C VAL A 108 -12.97 11.08 -5.58
N GLN A 109 -13.35 9.97 -4.95
CA GLN A 109 -13.90 9.96 -3.59
C GLN A 109 -13.23 8.89 -2.74
N GLY A 110 -13.20 9.13 -1.43
CA GLY A 110 -12.70 8.14 -0.46
C GLY A 110 -13.66 6.96 -0.37
N ALA A 111 -13.20 5.79 -0.79
CA ALA A 111 -13.99 4.57 -0.83
C ALA A 111 -13.94 3.81 0.50
N ALA A 112 -12.76 3.74 1.13
CA ALA A 112 -12.59 3.01 2.39
C ALA A 112 -11.42 3.55 3.21
N TYR A 113 -11.57 3.53 4.53
CA TYR A 113 -10.52 3.84 5.49
C TYR A 113 -10.46 2.70 6.51
N LYS A 114 -9.29 2.08 6.67
CA LYS A 114 -9.09 0.96 7.59
C LYS A 114 -7.81 1.20 8.38
N GLY A 115 -7.89 1.00 9.70
CA GLY A 115 -6.73 0.99 10.57
C GLY A 115 -6.70 -0.32 11.34
N PHE A 116 -5.52 -0.92 11.51
CA PHE A 116 -5.35 -2.08 12.35
C PHE A 116 -4.00 -2.08 13.05
N LEU A 117 -3.96 -2.80 14.16
CA LEU A 117 -2.75 -3.10 14.91
C LEU A 117 -2.37 -4.56 14.65
N ARG A 118 -1.08 -4.80 14.42
CA ARG A 118 -0.51 -6.13 14.21
C ARG A 118 0.54 -6.37 15.28
N LEU A 119 0.36 -7.42 16.07
CA LEU A 119 1.35 -7.95 16.99
C LEU A 119 2.09 -9.11 16.32
N LYS A 120 3.42 -9.09 16.38
CA LYS A 120 4.27 -10.16 15.85
C LYS A 120 5.22 -10.64 16.94
N TRP A 121 5.09 -11.90 17.32
CA TRP A 121 5.99 -12.60 18.23
C TRP A 121 6.89 -13.53 17.41
N ASN A 122 8.21 -13.47 17.60
CA ASN A 122 9.17 -14.44 17.03
C ASN A 122 9.74 -15.32 18.16
N PHE A 123 9.79 -16.65 17.98
CA PHE A 123 10.34 -17.60 18.97
C PHE A 123 11.70 -18.12 18.51
#